data_AF-A0A9Q9DQX7-F1
#
_entry.id   AF-A0A9Q9DQX7-F1
#
_cell.length_a   1.000
_cell.length_b   1.000
_cell.length_c   1.000
_cell.angle_alpha   90.00
_cell.angle_beta   90.00
_cell.angle_gamma   90.00
#
_symmetry.space_group_name_H-M   'P 1'
#
loop_
_entity.id
_entity.type
_entity.pdbx_description
1 polymer ?
#
loop_
_entity_poly.entity_id
_entity_poly.type
_entity_poly.pdbx_seq_one_letter_code
_entity_poly.pdbx_strand_id
1 'polypeptide(L)'
;MFEPPTPQQDRATSSSAIRAKVSRFPTLWREGHRRAAKDFRARWRRCGLWCLVAMWLVGLIFALIALILADSELQYDLGACLPDGSFSLDPDSYRYFSGSGFFEITLAFGSMTFTQAKAIDVAWDIVVGRGGQSLLAYISWCVFANYVTTSMEVMPVTFRTYRTIFLQNGSLLVGIPRLIRDFCSRHALHSRFAMVFMVFTMAFSLAFPTLVSSLTGYKGNVGAFVKTAQGNYVPFSSFDYVSFVIHDGSRIDLGDDYIVGTGGLEQGKRGEPNSSPVEPTIRNGNLNDDKCFRYTYYTRHESCAFHLNVTEYVRKYGLNGENNVTSKFGDKELPPPVLNIWSPVLDTSTMTVQKGPSMQWLYEKTTYTEADLLQDGKCQPNLAYQWGFSFIQSFITILLLLIWSIGIYIMWLRSHSVMKRRGRTDIAGEHKAVLELAQAMQQQHAGLASPIKEQDEQEEKDGASTTTTAVAIPVTEASLRHRVTKELRGGSIAYTAPLLANGEIADDWTLWAWVKAHKWSIAGMVPSCFLPFLSGLFLSQSIAVFVALPIELAAALYIGSTRASRVVIFFWGFILCSIVPQIILSATST
;
A
#
# COMPACT_ATOMS: atom_id res chain seq x y z
N MET A 1 55.86 39.46 73.67
CA MET A 1 55.47 38.89 74.98
C MET A 1 54.18 38.10 74.71
N PHE A 2 54.33 36.85 74.28
CA PHE A 2 54.32 35.65 75.14
C PHE A 2 52.91 35.37 75.70
N GLU A 3 52.19 34.46 75.01
CA GLU A 3 51.49 33.25 75.53
C GLU A 3 50.48 33.37 76.71
N PRO A 4 49.66 32.32 77.05
CA PRO A 4 49.09 31.20 76.30
C PRO A 4 47.56 31.00 76.67
N PRO A 5 46.98 29.80 76.92
CA PRO A 5 46.15 29.03 75.99
C PRO A 5 44.75 28.64 76.53
N THR A 6 44.02 27.89 75.69
CA THR A 6 42.75 27.15 75.92
C THR A 6 42.70 26.25 77.17
N PRO A 7 41.50 25.81 77.61
CA PRO A 7 41.13 24.43 77.28
C PRO A 7 39.67 24.20 76.85
N GLN A 8 39.52 23.10 76.11
CA GLN A 8 38.30 22.40 75.68
C GLN A 8 37.37 22.06 76.87
N GLN A 9 36.09 21.75 76.61
CA GLN A 9 35.60 20.36 76.67
C GLN A 9 34.05 20.22 76.57
N ASP A 10 33.66 19.43 75.56
CA ASP A 10 32.58 18.45 75.44
C ASP A 10 31.05 18.74 75.47
N ARG A 11 30.45 18.11 74.44
CA ARG A 11 29.22 17.29 74.40
C ARG A 11 27.84 17.96 74.39
N ALA A 12 27.33 17.98 73.17
CA ALA A 12 26.18 17.19 72.74
C ALA A 12 24.84 17.42 73.47
N THR A 13 23.95 18.13 72.79
CA THR A 13 22.54 17.74 72.67
C THR A 13 22.04 18.02 71.27
N SER A 14 21.74 16.94 70.54
CA SER A 14 20.87 16.99 69.38
C SER A 14 19.46 17.37 69.81
N SER A 15 18.80 18.29 69.11
CA SER A 15 17.45 18.01 68.63
C SER A 15 17.00 19.00 67.54
N SER A 16 16.45 18.42 66.48
CA SER A 16 15.38 18.99 65.65
C SER A 16 15.71 20.06 64.61
N ALA A 17 16.58 19.75 63.65
CA ALA A 17 16.42 20.28 62.30
C ALA A 17 15.43 19.39 61.51
N ILE A 18 14.13 19.67 61.66
CA ILE A 18 13.12 19.14 60.73
C ILE A 18 13.34 19.81 59.37
N ARG A 19 14.24 19.23 58.57
CA ARG A 19 14.41 19.59 57.16
C ARG A 19 13.20 19.06 56.41
N ALA A 20 12.20 19.91 56.22
CA ALA A 20 11.08 19.64 55.32
C ALA A 20 11.63 19.17 53.96
N LYS A 21 11.34 17.93 53.58
CA LYS A 21 11.53 17.43 52.21
C LYS A 21 10.52 18.17 51.33
N VAL A 22 10.85 19.40 50.93
CA VAL A 22 10.16 20.10 49.84
C VAL A 22 10.15 19.14 48.66
N SER A 23 8.97 18.77 48.18
CA SER A 23 8.85 17.77 47.13
C SER A 23 9.63 18.26 45.90
N ARG A 24 10.62 17.47 45.46
CA ARG A 24 11.43 17.79 44.26
C ARG A 24 10.63 17.67 42.96
N PHE A 25 9.39 17.21 43.03
CA PHE A 25 8.57 16.89 41.87
C PHE A 25 8.06 18.11 41.09
N PRO A 26 7.48 19.17 41.72
CA PRO A 26 6.95 20.32 40.98
C PRO A 26 8.02 21.11 40.23
N THR A 27 9.21 21.23 40.83
CA THR A 27 10.38 21.87 40.20
C THR A 27 10.92 21.05 39.04
N LEU A 28 11.02 19.73 39.18
CA LEU A 28 11.49 18.83 38.14
C LEU A 28 10.49 18.71 36.97
N TRP A 29 9.19 18.78 37.26
CA TRP A 29 8.11 18.81 36.26
C TRP A 29 8.09 20.12 35.47
N ARG A 30 8.19 21.27 36.15
CA ARG A 30 8.23 22.60 35.50
C ARG A 30 9.47 22.76 34.60
N GLU A 31 10.62 22.29 35.06
CA GLU A 31 11.86 22.28 34.26
C GLU A 31 11.77 21.29 33.08
N GLY A 32 11.15 20.12 33.29
CA GLY A 32 10.85 19.16 32.24
C GLY A 32 10.00 19.75 31.12
N HIS A 33 8.94 20.49 31.45
CA HIS A 33 8.09 21.21 30.50
C HIS A 33 8.84 22.27 29.69
N ARG A 34 9.70 23.05 30.35
CA ARG A 34 10.49 24.08 29.67
C ARG A 34 11.44 23.48 28.64
N ARG A 35 12.10 22.38 28.99
CA ARG A 35 12.99 21.61 28.10
C ARG A 35 12.22 20.92 26.98
N ALA A 36 11.10 20.29 27.30
CA ALA A 36 10.20 19.69 26.32
C ALA A 36 9.73 20.72 25.28
N ALA A 37 9.33 21.92 25.68
CA ALA A 37 8.88 22.97 24.76
C ALA A 37 10.00 23.50 23.85
N LYS A 38 11.25 23.49 24.32
CA LYS A 38 12.42 23.86 23.49
C LYS A 38 12.74 22.76 22.48
N ASP A 39 12.80 21.52 22.95
CA ASP A 39 13.07 20.34 22.12
C ASP A 39 11.99 20.11 21.06
N PHE A 40 10.72 20.28 21.45
CA PHE A 40 9.58 20.20 20.55
C PHE A 40 9.70 21.24 19.44
N ARG A 41 9.86 22.54 19.77
CA ARG A 41 10.02 23.59 18.75
C ARG A 41 11.20 23.34 17.79
N ALA A 42 12.29 22.78 18.28
CA ALA A 42 13.48 22.53 17.47
C ALA A 42 13.36 21.28 16.56
N ARG A 43 12.69 20.22 17.02
CA ARG A 43 12.78 18.89 16.39
C ARG A 43 11.46 18.31 15.90
N TRP A 44 10.31 18.86 16.29
CA TRP A 44 9.00 18.28 15.95
C TRP A 44 8.77 18.16 14.45
N ARG A 45 9.15 19.18 13.64
CA ARG A 45 8.98 19.15 12.18
C ARG A 45 9.77 18.01 11.54
N ARG A 46 11.00 17.76 12.01
CA ARG A 46 11.83 16.65 11.52
C ARG A 46 11.25 15.32 11.96
N CYS A 47 10.84 15.21 13.22
CA CYS A 47 10.18 14.01 13.73
C CYS A 47 8.92 13.68 12.92
N GLY A 48 8.03 14.65 12.71
CA GLY A 48 6.81 14.49 11.93
C GLY A 48 7.08 14.07 10.49
N LEU A 49 8.07 14.69 9.83
CA LEU A 49 8.47 14.28 8.48
C LEU A 49 8.98 12.83 8.43
N TRP A 50 9.83 12.43 9.37
CA TRP A 50 10.33 11.05 9.44
C TRP A 50 9.24 10.04 9.79
N CYS A 51 8.29 10.41 10.66
CA CYS A 51 7.11 9.61 10.94
C CYS A 51 6.24 9.44 9.69
N LEU A 52 6.00 10.51 8.92
CA LEU A 52 5.25 10.42 7.65
C LEU A 52 5.94 9.49 6.64
N VAL A 53 7.26 9.58 6.50
CA VAL A 53 8.04 8.68 5.63
C VAL A 53 7.95 7.23 6.12
N ALA A 54 8.07 7.00 7.43
CA ALA A 54 7.97 5.66 8.00
C ALA A 54 6.56 5.08 7.82
N MET A 55 5.52 5.86 8.10
CA MET A 55 4.12 5.45 7.88
C MET A 55 3.82 5.16 6.42
N TRP A 56 4.35 5.98 5.49
CA TRP A 56 4.24 5.73 4.06
C TRP A 56 4.85 4.39 3.66
N LEU A 57 6.11 4.13 4.06
CA LEU A 57 6.80 2.89 3.72
C LEU A 57 6.15 1.65 4.36
N VAL A 58 5.80 1.75 5.65
CA VAL A 58 5.10 0.66 6.35
C VAL A 58 3.72 0.42 5.73
N GLY A 59 2.99 1.48 5.37
CA GLY A 59 1.70 1.39 4.70
C GLY A 59 1.79 0.70 3.34
N LEU A 60 2.79 1.03 2.51
CA LEU A 60 3.02 0.34 1.23
C LEU A 60 3.37 -1.14 1.41
N ILE A 61 4.25 -1.47 2.37
CA ILE A 61 4.61 -2.86 2.67
C ILE A 61 3.39 -3.63 3.18
N PHE A 62 2.61 -3.02 4.08
CA PHE A 62 1.39 -3.59 4.60
C PHE A 62 0.37 -3.83 3.49
N ALA A 63 0.12 -2.84 2.63
CA ALA A 63 -0.80 -3.00 1.50
C ALA A 63 -0.36 -4.13 0.55
N LEU A 64 0.95 -4.25 0.30
CA LEU A 64 1.50 -5.35 -0.50
C LEU A 64 1.27 -6.72 0.16
N ILE A 65 1.56 -6.84 1.45
CA ILE A 65 1.33 -8.07 2.22
C ILE A 65 -0.16 -8.39 2.26
N ALA A 66 -1.01 -7.40 2.50
CA ALA A 66 -2.45 -7.54 2.53
C ALA A 66 -2.95 -8.08 1.19
N LEU A 67 -2.53 -7.52 0.04
CA LEU A 67 -2.93 -8.06 -1.26
C LEU A 67 -2.45 -9.50 -1.50
N ILE A 68 -1.25 -9.86 -1.02
CA ILE A 68 -0.73 -11.23 -1.14
C ILE A 68 -1.53 -12.22 -0.28
N LEU A 69 -1.88 -11.82 0.95
CA LEU A 69 -2.61 -12.67 1.90
C LEU A 69 -4.12 -12.66 1.66
N ALA A 70 -4.66 -11.60 1.06
CA ALA A 70 -6.09 -11.43 0.88
C ALA A 70 -6.68 -12.38 -0.16
N ASP A 71 -5.86 -13.05 -0.99
CA ASP A 71 -6.34 -14.09 -1.92
C ASP A 71 -7.21 -15.13 -1.19
N SER A 72 -6.85 -15.53 0.04
CA SER A 72 -7.62 -16.53 0.79
C SER A 72 -8.86 -15.97 1.50
N GLU A 73 -8.78 -14.77 2.07
CA GLU A 73 -9.89 -14.17 2.84
C GLU A 73 -10.94 -13.54 1.92
N LEU A 74 -10.53 -12.86 0.84
CA LEU A 74 -11.46 -12.31 -0.16
C LEU A 74 -12.22 -13.38 -0.93
N GLN A 75 -11.67 -14.60 -1.02
CA GLN A 75 -12.37 -15.73 -1.63
C GLN A 75 -13.61 -16.14 -0.82
N TYR A 76 -13.60 -15.96 0.50
CA TYR A 76 -14.70 -16.39 1.38
C TYR A 76 -16.02 -15.65 1.16
N ASP A 77 -15.97 -14.41 0.63
CA ASP A 77 -17.15 -13.57 0.42
C ASP A 77 -17.65 -13.56 -1.05
N LEU A 78 -17.04 -14.33 -1.95
CA LEU A 78 -17.40 -14.36 -3.37
C LEU A 78 -18.74 -15.07 -3.65
N GLY A 79 -19.67 -14.43 -4.35
CA GLY A 79 -20.88 -15.07 -4.87
C GLY A 79 -20.63 -15.87 -6.15
N ALA A 80 -21.70 -16.32 -6.80
CA ALA A 80 -21.66 -16.99 -8.10
C ALA A 80 -21.22 -16.04 -9.22
N CYS A 81 -21.43 -14.73 -9.05
CA CYS A 81 -20.85 -13.73 -9.93
C CYS A 81 -19.44 -13.36 -9.47
N LEU A 82 -18.47 -13.81 -10.25
CA LEU A 82 -17.06 -13.56 -10.01
C LEU A 82 -16.70 -12.09 -10.31
N PRO A 83 -15.57 -11.59 -9.77
CA PRO A 83 -15.19 -10.19 -9.96
C PRO A 83 -14.89 -9.82 -11.42
N ASP A 84 -14.62 -10.81 -12.27
CA ASP A 84 -14.46 -10.67 -13.73
C ASP A 84 -15.78 -10.67 -14.50
N GLY A 85 -16.91 -10.75 -13.79
CA GLY A 85 -18.25 -10.76 -14.39
C GLY A 85 -18.66 -12.12 -14.97
N SER A 86 -17.83 -13.16 -14.82
CA SER A 86 -18.21 -14.52 -15.17
C SER A 86 -19.13 -15.13 -14.12
N PHE A 87 -20.00 -16.03 -14.56
CA PHE A 87 -20.84 -16.83 -13.67
C PHE A 87 -20.13 -18.15 -13.39
N SER A 88 -19.97 -18.49 -12.11
CA SER A 88 -19.39 -19.76 -11.66
C SER A 88 -20.18 -20.31 -10.48
N LEU A 89 -20.33 -21.63 -10.44
CA LEU A 89 -20.90 -22.31 -9.28
C LEU A 89 -19.85 -22.53 -8.19
N ASP A 90 -18.56 -22.50 -8.52
CA ASP A 90 -17.44 -22.66 -7.58
C ASP A 90 -16.65 -21.34 -7.52
N PRO A 91 -16.96 -20.43 -6.56
CA PRO A 91 -16.23 -19.17 -6.39
C PRO A 91 -14.75 -19.35 -6.05
N ASP A 92 -14.36 -20.48 -5.44
CA ASP A 92 -12.97 -20.71 -5.01
C ASP A 92 -12.04 -21.01 -6.20
N SER A 93 -12.62 -21.32 -7.36
CA SER A 93 -11.90 -21.45 -8.63
C SER A 93 -11.30 -20.12 -9.12
N TYR A 94 -11.82 -18.97 -8.66
CA TYR A 94 -11.34 -17.67 -9.09
C TYR A 94 -9.97 -17.34 -8.52
N ARG A 95 -9.09 -16.79 -9.36
CA ARG A 95 -7.73 -16.37 -8.99
C ARG A 95 -7.57 -14.88 -9.26
N TYR A 96 -7.29 -14.09 -8.22
CA TYR A 96 -7.09 -12.65 -8.34
C TYR A 96 -5.89 -12.26 -9.20
N PHE A 97 -4.88 -13.15 -9.30
CA PHE A 97 -3.73 -12.99 -10.19
C PHE A 97 -3.97 -13.48 -11.63
N SER A 98 -5.21 -13.78 -12.03
CA SER A 98 -5.56 -14.11 -13.41
C SER A 98 -5.41 -12.89 -14.32
N GLY A 99 -4.81 -13.08 -15.50
CA GLY A 99 -4.62 -11.99 -16.48
C GLY A 99 -5.92 -11.34 -16.98
N SER A 100 -7.07 -12.02 -16.88
CA SER A 100 -8.38 -11.46 -17.22
C SER A 100 -8.73 -10.23 -16.38
N GLY A 101 -8.34 -10.24 -15.10
CA GLY A 101 -8.64 -9.15 -14.16
C GLY A 101 -7.75 -7.91 -14.26
N PHE A 102 -6.84 -7.83 -15.25
CA PHE A 102 -5.87 -6.73 -15.32
C PHE A 102 -6.53 -5.36 -15.46
N PHE A 103 -7.56 -5.22 -16.29
CA PHE A 103 -8.29 -3.94 -16.48
C PHE A 103 -9.64 -3.90 -15.77
N GLU A 104 -9.96 -4.93 -15.00
CA GLU A 104 -11.23 -5.05 -14.32
C GLU A 104 -11.13 -4.60 -12.87
N ILE A 105 -12.24 -4.05 -12.37
CA ILE A 105 -12.35 -3.67 -10.97
C ILE A 105 -12.70 -4.94 -10.17
N THR A 106 -11.68 -5.64 -9.70
CA THR A 106 -11.84 -6.91 -8.99
C THR A 106 -12.02 -6.74 -7.47
N LEU A 107 -11.56 -5.62 -6.91
CA LEU A 107 -11.77 -5.22 -5.53
C LEU A 107 -12.77 -4.05 -5.49
N ALA A 108 -14.05 -4.37 -5.51
CA ALA A 108 -15.12 -3.37 -5.53
C ALA A 108 -15.90 -3.35 -4.22
N PHE A 109 -16.37 -2.16 -3.82
CA PHE A 109 -17.12 -2.01 -2.58
C PHE A 109 -18.22 -0.95 -2.67
N GLY A 110 -19.26 -1.16 -1.86
CA GLY A 110 -20.38 -0.25 -1.70
C GLY A 110 -21.54 -0.48 -2.67
N SER A 111 -22.68 0.10 -2.32
CA SER A 111 -23.87 0.19 -3.18
C SER A 111 -24.18 1.68 -3.36
N MET A 112 -23.75 2.22 -4.49
CA MET A 112 -23.77 3.65 -4.79
C MET A 112 -24.63 3.95 -6.01
N THR A 113 -25.09 5.18 -6.13
CA THR A 113 -25.66 5.66 -7.40
C THR A 113 -24.55 5.93 -8.42
N PHE A 114 -24.88 5.93 -9.71
CA PHE A 114 -23.93 6.29 -10.78
C PHE A 114 -23.21 7.61 -10.51
N THR A 115 -23.95 8.64 -10.09
CA THR A 115 -23.40 9.98 -9.82
C THR A 115 -22.41 9.97 -8.66
N GLN A 116 -22.69 9.22 -7.60
CA GLN A 116 -21.77 9.10 -6.45
C GLN A 116 -20.48 8.38 -6.83
N ALA A 117 -20.58 7.23 -7.50
CA ALA A 117 -19.41 6.47 -7.93
C ALA A 117 -18.53 7.29 -8.89
N LYS A 118 -19.15 7.98 -9.85
CA LYS A 118 -18.44 8.86 -10.78
C LYS A 118 -17.79 10.06 -10.10
N ALA A 119 -18.43 10.64 -9.10
CA ALA A 119 -17.85 11.75 -8.34
C ALA A 119 -16.60 11.32 -7.54
N ILE A 120 -16.64 10.13 -6.92
CA ILE A 120 -15.50 9.54 -6.21
C ILE A 120 -14.34 9.30 -7.17
N ASP A 121 -14.62 8.70 -8.33
CA ASP A 121 -13.63 8.41 -9.37
C ASP A 121 -12.91 9.68 -9.87
N VAL A 122 -13.68 10.72 -10.21
CA VAL A 122 -13.13 12.02 -10.62
C VAL A 122 -12.31 12.68 -9.51
N ALA A 123 -12.80 12.65 -8.27
CA ALA A 123 -12.08 13.22 -7.13
C ALA A 123 -10.76 12.49 -6.88
N TRP A 124 -10.75 11.16 -7.00
CA TRP A 124 -9.56 10.32 -6.88
C TRP A 124 -8.51 10.66 -7.94
N ASP A 125 -8.92 10.76 -9.20
CA ASP A 125 -8.02 11.11 -10.32
C ASP A 125 -7.38 12.49 -10.18
N ILE A 126 -8.12 13.46 -9.65
CA ILE A 126 -7.59 14.81 -9.41
C ILE A 126 -6.64 14.81 -8.22
N VAL A 127 -7.09 14.32 -7.06
CA VAL A 127 -6.32 14.43 -5.81
C VAL A 127 -5.15 13.45 -5.79
N VAL A 128 -5.41 12.18 -6.04
CA VAL A 128 -4.39 11.13 -5.98
C VAL A 128 -3.61 11.09 -7.29
N GLY A 129 -4.29 11.09 -8.43
CA GLY A 129 -3.61 11.04 -9.74
C GLY A 129 -2.75 12.27 -10.00
N ARG A 130 -3.35 13.47 -10.11
CA ARG A 130 -2.61 14.71 -10.41
C ARG A 130 -1.84 15.28 -9.22
N GLY A 131 -2.46 15.30 -8.03
CA GLY A 131 -1.79 15.73 -6.80
C GLY A 131 -0.61 14.84 -6.44
N GLY A 132 -0.77 13.51 -6.52
CA GLY A 132 0.32 12.56 -6.32
C GLY A 132 1.43 12.71 -7.36
N GLN A 133 1.11 12.87 -8.65
CA GLN A 133 2.10 13.14 -9.69
C GLN A 133 2.94 14.39 -9.38
N SER A 134 2.29 15.48 -8.96
CA SER A 134 2.97 16.73 -8.64
C SER A 134 3.92 16.55 -7.45
N LEU A 135 3.49 15.82 -6.43
CA LEU A 135 4.30 15.50 -5.26
C LEU A 135 5.50 14.60 -5.59
N LEU A 136 5.28 13.53 -6.36
CA LEU A 136 6.34 12.62 -6.83
C LEU A 136 7.39 13.38 -7.63
N ALA A 137 6.95 14.24 -8.57
CA ALA A 137 7.83 15.05 -9.39
C ALA A 137 8.64 16.05 -8.54
N TYR A 138 7.99 16.73 -7.59
CA TYR A 138 8.64 17.70 -6.70
C TYR A 138 9.72 17.05 -5.82
N ILE A 139 9.40 15.93 -5.16
CA ILE A 139 10.36 15.21 -4.31
C ILE A 139 11.52 14.70 -5.15
N SER A 140 11.22 14.08 -6.31
CA SER A 140 12.25 13.56 -7.22
C SER A 140 13.17 14.67 -7.70
N TRP A 141 12.62 15.83 -8.06
CA TRP A 141 13.38 17.01 -8.44
C TRP A 141 14.36 17.45 -7.35
N CYS A 142 13.88 17.64 -6.12
CA CYS A 142 14.73 18.06 -5.01
C CYS A 142 15.90 17.10 -4.77
N VAL A 143 15.66 15.79 -4.89
CA VAL A 143 16.71 14.77 -4.70
C VAL A 143 17.66 14.73 -5.88
N PHE A 144 17.17 14.85 -7.11
CA PHE A 144 17.99 14.84 -8.32
C PHE A 144 18.89 16.06 -8.40
N ALA A 145 18.39 17.25 -8.06
CA ALA A 145 19.20 18.47 -8.01
C ALA A 145 20.36 18.35 -7.02
N ASN A 146 20.10 17.80 -5.82
CA ASN A 146 21.13 17.50 -4.82
C ASN A 146 22.15 16.48 -5.35
N TYR A 147 21.67 15.39 -5.94
CA TYR A 147 22.53 14.33 -6.45
C TYR A 147 23.44 14.80 -7.59
N VAL A 148 22.88 15.51 -8.57
CA VAL A 148 23.64 16.04 -9.70
C VAL A 148 24.69 17.04 -9.23
N THR A 149 24.34 17.93 -8.28
CA THR A 149 25.30 18.85 -7.65
C THR A 149 26.50 18.09 -7.06
N THR A 150 26.24 17.04 -6.28
CA THR A 150 27.32 16.23 -5.69
C THR A 150 28.10 15.43 -6.72
N SER A 151 27.46 15.00 -7.81
CA SER A 151 28.15 14.26 -8.88
C SER A 151 29.03 15.17 -9.73
N MET A 152 28.64 16.42 -9.94
CA MET A 152 29.42 17.43 -10.68
C MET A 152 30.75 17.78 -9.99
N GLU A 153 30.88 17.49 -8.70
CA GLU A 153 32.13 17.64 -7.95
C GLU A 153 33.12 16.50 -8.19
N VAL A 154 32.67 15.39 -8.79
CA VAL A 154 33.50 14.19 -9.05
C VAL A 154 33.70 13.96 -10.55
N MET A 155 32.65 14.17 -11.34
CA MET A 155 32.72 14.08 -12.80
C MET A 155 32.03 15.27 -13.45
N PRO A 156 32.64 15.87 -14.49
CA PRO A 156 32.03 16.97 -15.23
C PRO A 156 30.76 16.51 -15.95
N VAL A 157 29.74 17.36 -15.94
CA VAL A 157 28.43 17.13 -16.57
C VAL A 157 28.26 18.07 -17.76
N THR A 158 27.52 17.69 -18.81
CA THR A 158 27.35 18.54 -19.98
C THR A 158 26.55 19.81 -19.69
N PHE A 159 26.81 20.88 -20.45
CA PHE A 159 26.05 22.13 -20.35
C PHE A 159 24.55 21.93 -20.54
N ARG A 160 24.17 20.95 -21.36
CA ARG A 160 22.77 20.63 -21.66
C ARG A 160 22.07 19.97 -20.48
N THR A 161 22.72 19.02 -19.82
CA THR A 161 22.20 18.41 -18.58
C THR A 161 22.11 19.45 -17.47
N TYR A 162 23.16 20.27 -17.29
CA TYR A 162 23.17 21.34 -16.29
C TYR A 162 22.03 22.34 -16.52
N ARG A 163 21.84 22.80 -17.76
CA ARG A 163 20.73 23.68 -18.13
C ARG A 163 19.38 23.03 -17.88
N THR A 164 19.21 21.74 -18.19
CA THR A 164 17.93 21.06 -18.00
C THR A 164 17.55 20.93 -16.52
N ILE A 165 18.54 20.79 -15.63
CA ILE A 165 18.35 20.56 -14.19
C ILE A 165 18.37 21.85 -13.36
N PHE A 166 19.00 22.93 -13.83
CA PHE A 166 19.11 24.17 -13.04
C PHE A 166 18.48 25.41 -13.69
N LEU A 167 18.21 25.37 -15.00
CA LEU A 167 17.76 26.55 -15.77
C LEU A 167 16.45 26.36 -16.53
N GLN A 168 15.99 25.11 -16.72
CA GLN A 168 14.89 24.84 -17.63
C GLN A 168 13.55 24.75 -16.88
N ASN A 169 12.78 25.85 -16.89
CA ASN A 169 11.37 25.91 -16.49
C ASN A 169 10.40 25.29 -17.55
N GLY A 170 10.88 24.37 -18.40
CA GLY A 170 10.16 23.85 -19.58
C GLY A 170 9.47 22.50 -19.34
N SER A 171 8.57 22.08 -20.25
CA SER A 171 7.78 20.86 -20.08
C SER A 171 8.63 19.58 -19.95
N LEU A 172 8.30 18.77 -18.93
CA LEU A 172 8.93 17.48 -18.65
C LEU A 172 8.98 16.56 -19.89
N LEU A 173 7.94 16.62 -20.74
CA LEU A 173 7.76 15.78 -21.94
C LEU A 173 8.90 15.91 -22.95
N VAL A 174 9.53 17.08 -23.03
CA VAL A 174 10.66 17.33 -23.94
C VAL A 174 12.00 17.20 -23.22
N GLY A 175 12.05 17.53 -21.92
CA GLY A 175 13.26 17.47 -21.10
C GLY A 175 13.74 16.03 -20.85
N ILE A 176 12.83 15.10 -20.57
CA ILE A 176 13.14 13.71 -20.20
C ILE A 176 13.83 12.93 -21.33
N PRO A 177 13.28 12.83 -22.56
CA PRO A 177 13.95 12.10 -23.65
C PRO A 177 15.29 12.73 -24.05
N ARG A 178 15.45 14.05 -23.86
CA ARG A 178 16.72 14.75 -24.10
C ARG A 178 17.77 14.45 -23.03
N LEU A 179 17.38 14.42 -21.76
CA LEU A 179 18.23 13.99 -20.64
C LEU A 179 18.67 12.53 -20.79
N ILE A 180 17.74 11.62 -21.13
CA ILE A 180 18.01 10.21 -21.40
C ILE A 180 19.09 10.06 -22.48
N ARG A 181 18.90 10.74 -23.62
CA ARG A 181 19.85 10.69 -24.73
C ARG A 181 21.23 11.21 -24.31
N ASP A 182 21.31 12.33 -23.62
CA ASP A 182 22.60 12.93 -23.25
C ASP A 182 23.34 12.09 -22.20
N PHE A 183 22.63 11.45 -21.26
CA PHE A 183 23.21 10.53 -20.27
C PHE A 183 23.68 9.20 -20.87
N CYS A 184 22.93 8.64 -21.83
CA CYS A 184 23.29 7.36 -22.44
C CYS A 184 24.36 7.46 -23.53
N SER A 185 24.48 8.61 -24.22
CA SER A 185 25.32 8.71 -25.44
C SER A 185 26.53 9.63 -25.34
N ARG A 186 26.62 10.54 -24.36
CA ARG A 186 27.69 11.58 -24.36
C ARG A 186 28.57 11.57 -23.11
N HIS A 187 28.01 11.82 -21.94
CA HIS A 187 28.77 11.85 -20.68
C HIS A 187 27.94 11.21 -19.57
N ALA A 188 28.40 10.04 -19.12
CA ALA A 188 27.80 9.33 -18.01
C ALA A 188 28.12 10.04 -16.70
N LEU A 189 27.12 10.17 -15.82
CA LEU A 189 27.36 10.46 -14.40
C LEU A 189 28.18 9.32 -13.78
N HIS A 190 28.83 9.60 -12.64
CA HIS A 190 29.68 8.65 -11.93
C HIS A 190 28.99 7.30 -11.64
N SER A 191 27.67 7.26 -11.50
CA SER A 191 26.91 6.02 -11.31
C SER A 191 25.91 5.77 -12.44
N ARG A 192 26.13 4.68 -13.20
CA ARG A 192 25.19 4.19 -14.22
C ARG A 192 23.84 3.80 -13.62
N PHE A 193 23.84 3.20 -12.42
CA PHE A 193 22.62 2.84 -11.70
C PHE A 193 21.76 4.07 -11.33
N ALA A 194 22.38 5.15 -10.86
CA ALA A 194 21.64 6.37 -10.55
C ALA A 194 21.01 7.00 -11.80
N MET A 195 21.67 6.92 -12.96
CA MET A 195 21.10 7.39 -14.22
C MET A 195 19.87 6.58 -14.62
N VAL A 196 19.96 5.23 -14.62
CA VAL A 196 18.82 4.36 -14.95
C VAL A 196 17.65 4.63 -14.01
N PHE A 197 17.92 4.79 -12.71
CA PHE A 197 16.89 5.10 -11.72
C PHE A 197 16.25 6.49 -11.93
N MET A 198 17.03 7.53 -12.27
CA MET A 198 16.51 8.86 -12.61
C MET A 198 15.57 8.80 -13.82
N VAL A 199 15.96 8.06 -14.86
CA VAL A 199 15.15 7.84 -16.07
C VAL A 199 13.86 7.09 -15.75
N PHE A 200 13.96 5.98 -15.00
CA PHE A 200 12.81 5.22 -14.53
C PHE A 200 11.84 6.11 -13.74
N THR A 201 12.35 6.90 -12.80
CA THR A 201 11.54 7.80 -11.97
C THR A 201 10.84 8.88 -12.78
N MET A 202 11.52 9.44 -13.79
CA MET A 202 10.92 10.41 -14.70
C MET A 202 9.81 9.78 -15.54
N ALA A 203 10.01 8.60 -16.09
CA ALA A 203 9.00 7.87 -16.84
C ALA A 203 7.81 7.46 -15.95
N PHE A 204 8.08 6.96 -14.75
CA PHE A 204 7.07 6.60 -13.76
C PHE A 204 6.23 7.81 -13.33
N SER A 205 6.87 8.95 -13.02
CA SER A 205 6.15 10.17 -12.64
C SER A 205 5.24 10.70 -13.75
N LEU A 206 5.63 10.51 -15.02
CA LEU A 206 4.78 10.84 -16.17
C LEU A 206 3.60 9.88 -16.32
N ALA A 207 3.84 8.58 -16.17
CA ALA A 207 2.82 7.54 -16.29
C ALA A 207 1.88 7.47 -15.08
N PHE A 208 2.27 8.04 -13.94
CA PHE A 208 1.57 7.89 -12.67
C PHE A 208 0.07 8.25 -12.71
N PRO A 209 -0.39 9.39 -13.25
CA PRO A 209 -1.83 9.67 -13.32
C PRO A 209 -2.59 8.65 -14.16
N THR A 210 -1.99 8.15 -15.23
CA THR A 210 -2.62 7.14 -16.09
C THR A 210 -2.71 5.80 -15.36
N LEU A 211 -1.66 5.39 -14.64
CA LEU A 211 -1.67 4.18 -13.81
C LEU A 211 -2.71 4.26 -12.69
N VAL A 212 -2.81 5.40 -12.01
CA VAL A 212 -3.78 5.61 -10.93
C VAL A 212 -5.22 5.65 -11.46
N SER A 213 -5.43 6.28 -12.61
CA SER A 213 -6.76 6.33 -13.25
C SER A 213 -7.17 4.98 -13.83
N SER A 214 -6.22 4.16 -14.32
CA SER A 214 -6.53 2.82 -14.81
C SER A 214 -6.76 1.81 -13.69
N LEU A 215 -6.14 2.00 -12.52
CA LEU A 215 -6.25 1.04 -11.41
C LEU A 215 -7.52 1.23 -10.61
N THR A 216 -8.12 2.42 -10.63
CA THR A 216 -9.42 2.67 -10.00
C THR A 216 -10.53 2.79 -11.02
N GLY A 217 -11.76 2.58 -10.57
CA GLY A 217 -12.91 2.80 -11.41
C GLY A 217 -14.19 2.40 -10.73
N TYR A 218 -15.28 2.49 -11.47
CA TYR A 218 -16.59 2.01 -11.03
C TYR A 218 -17.18 1.06 -12.06
N LYS A 219 -17.92 0.07 -11.56
CA LYS A 219 -18.71 -0.85 -12.37
C LYS A 219 -20.11 -1.00 -11.79
N GLY A 220 -21.05 -1.48 -12.60
CA GLY A 220 -22.38 -1.84 -12.10
C GLY A 220 -22.27 -2.99 -11.10
N ASN A 221 -23.10 -2.97 -10.06
CA ASN A 221 -23.31 -4.15 -9.23
C ASN A 221 -23.99 -5.20 -10.10
N VAL A 222 -23.55 -6.45 -9.99
CA VAL A 222 -24.15 -7.55 -10.75
C VAL A 222 -24.80 -8.52 -9.79
N GLY A 223 -25.90 -9.12 -10.24
CA GLY A 223 -26.51 -10.29 -9.59
C GLY A 223 -26.42 -11.50 -10.50
N ALA A 224 -26.37 -12.69 -9.92
CA ALA A 224 -26.40 -13.94 -10.67
C ALA A 224 -27.84 -14.29 -11.07
N PHE A 225 -28.06 -14.55 -12.36
CA PHE A 225 -29.34 -14.96 -12.90
C PHE A 225 -29.18 -16.20 -13.77
N VAL A 226 -30.14 -17.11 -13.70
CA VAL A 226 -30.17 -18.32 -14.52
C VAL A 226 -31.43 -18.32 -15.36
N LYS A 227 -31.31 -18.69 -16.63
CA LYS A 227 -32.46 -18.88 -17.51
C LYS A 227 -33.13 -20.22 -17.17
N THR A 228 -34.39 -20.16 -16.79
CA THR A 228 -35.22 -21.35 -16.53
C THR A 228 -35.63 -22.04 -17.83
N ALA A 229 -36.10 -23.30 -17.73
CA ALA A 229 -36.66 -24.05 -18.86
C ALA A 229 -37.84 -23.32 -19.56
N GLN A 230 -38.53 -22.43 -18.83
CA GLN A 230 -39.62 -21.60 -19.34
C GLN A 230 -39.12 -20.36 -20.11
N GLY A 231 -37.80 -20.13 -20.15
CA GLY A 231 -37.16 -19.01 -20.83
C GLY A 231 -37.00 -17.74 -20.00
N ASN A 232 -37.48 -17.73 -18.75
CA ASN A 232 -37.40 -16.58 -17.84
C ASN A 232 -36.08 -16.57 -17.07
N TYR A 233 -35.48 -15.40 -16.89
CA TYR A 233 -34.33 -15.22 -16.01
C TYR A 233 -34.79 -15.06 -14.56
N VAL A 234 -34.31 -15.93 -13.69
CA VAL A 234 -34.61 -15.88 -12.26
C VAL A 234 -33.31 -15.75 -11.45
N PRO A 235 -33.31 -15.03 -10.32
CA PRO A 235 -32.12 -14.88 -9.48
C PRO A 235 -31.59 -16.24 -9.02
N PHE A 236 -30.26 -16.43 -9.08
CA PHE A 236 -29.64 -17.67 -8.64
C PHE A 236 -29.83 -17.94 -7.15
N SER A 237 -29.97 -16.89 -6.34
CA SER A 237 -30.35 -16.97 -4.91
C SER A 237 -31.72 -17.61 -4.64
N SER A 238 -32.53 -17.85 -5.68
CA SER A 238 -33.83 -18.51 -5.56
C SER A 238 -33.78 -20.01 -5.82
N PHE A 239 -32.61 -20.55 -6.17
CA PHE A 239 -32.39 -21.99 -6.33
C PHE A 239 -32.00 -22.60 -4.99
N ASP A 240 -32.32 -23.88 -4.83
CA ASP A 240 -31.91 -24.72 -3.69
C ASP A 240 -31.13 -25.93 -4.18
N TYR A 241 -30.44 -26.66 -3.31
CA TYR A 241 -29.86 -27.96 -3.67
C TYR A 241 -30.88 -29.07 -3.50
N VAL A 242 -30.83 -30.07 -4.37
CA VAL A 242 -31.55 -31.32 -4.16
C VAL A 242 -30.83 -32.12 -3.08
N SER A 243 -31.44 -32.25 -1.90
CA SER A 243 -30.88 -33.03 -0.78
C SER A 243 -31.26 -34.51 -0.88
N PHE A 244 -32.55 -34.77 -1.13
CA PHE A 244 -33.10 -36.13 -1.18
C PHE A 244 -34.19 -36.23 -2.25
N VAL A 245 -34.37 -37.42 -2.80
CA VAL A 245 -35.51 -37.79 -3.64
C VAL A 245 -36.16 -39.04 -3.02
N ILE A 246 -37.45 -38.94 -2.72
CA ILE A 246 -38.23 -40.04 -2.15
C ILE A 246 -39.06 -40.65 -3.28
N HIS A 247 -38.61 -41.79 -3.81
CA HIS A 247 -39.26 -42.42 -4.96
C HIS A 247 -40.66 -42.95 -4.63
N ASP A 248 -40.85 -43.49 -3.43
CA ASP A 248 -42.11 -44.05 -2.93
C ASP A 248 -42.82 -43.12 -1.92
N GLY A 249 -42.82 -41.83 -2.21
CA GLY A 249 -43.41 -40.79 -1.36
C GLY A 249 -44.90 -41.00 -1.06
N SER A 250 -45.64 -41.72 -1.90
CA SER A 250 -47.07 -42.03 -1.69
C SER A 250 -47.36 -42.71 -0.36
N ARG A 251 -46.38 -43.46 0.17
CA ARG A 251 -46.47 -44.15 1.47
C ARG A 251 -46.50 -43.19 2.66
N ILE A 252 -46.10 -41.94 2.46
CA ILE A 252 -46.13 -40.86 3.46
C ILE A 252 -47.08 -39.72 3.07
N ASP A 253 -47.98 -39.93 2.12
CA ASP A 253 -48.92 -38.94 1.54
C ASP A 253 -48.21 -37.79 0.81
N LEU A 254 -46.99 -38.02 0.33
CA LEU A 254 -46.31 -37.15 -0.63
C LEU A 254 -46.44 -37.81 -2.00
N GLY A 255 -46.43 -37.09 -3.12
CA GLY A 255 -46.41 -37.78 -4.42
C GLY A 255 -45.20 -38.72 -4.53
N ASP A 256 -45.26 -39.71 -5.43
CA ASP A 256 -44.05 -40.45 -5.81
C ASP A 256 -43.02 -39.49 -6.42
N ASP A 257 -41.73 -39.85 -6.34
CA ASP A 257 -40.59 -39.00 -6.73
C ASP A 257 -40.58 -37.61 -6.08
N TYR A 258 -40.92 -37.53 -4.79
CA TYR A 258 -40.93 -36.27 -4.05
C TYR A 258 -39.51 -35.74 -3.81
N ILE A 259 -39.23 -34.54 -4.30
CA ILE A 259 -37.91 -33.88 -4.18
C ILE A 259 -37.86 -33.03 -2.91
N VAL A 260 -36.81 -33.23 -2.12
CA VAL A 260 -36.53 -32.49 -0.89
C VAL A 260 -35.36 -31.54 -1.14
N GLY A 261 -35.64 -30.24 -1.18
CA GLY A 261 -34.64 -29.18 -1.29
C GLY A 261 -33.97 -28.82 0.05
N THR A 262 -32.84 -28.11 0.01
CA THR A 262 -32.22 -27.48 1.20
C THR A 262 -32.96 -26.23 1.67
N GLY A 263 -33.75 -25.61 0.80
CA GLY A 263 -34.75 -24.61 1.17
C GLY A 263 -35.95 -25.31 1.80
N GLY A 264 -36.32 -24.90 3.02
CA GLY A 264 -37.47 -25.46 3.72
C GLY A 264 -38.78 -25.40 2.93
N LEU A 265 -39.84 -26.06 3.44
CA LEU A 265 -41.17 -26.14 2.82
C LEU A 265 -41.89 -24.78 2.62
N GLU A 266 -41.31 -23.65 3.03
CA GLU A 266 -41.84 -22.32 2.76
C GLU A 266 -40.89 -21.51 1.87
N GLN A 267 -41.14 -21.54 0.56
CA GLN A 267 -40.59 -20.59 -0.42
C GLN A 267 -41.08 -19.13 -0.22
N GLY A 268 -41.61 -18.78 0.96
CA GLY A 268 -42.49 -17.61 1.14
C GLY A 268 -42.12 -16.56 2.19
N LYS A 269 -41.17 -16.81 3.11
CA LYS A 269 -40.80 -15.80 4.13
C LYS A 269 -39.30 -15.51 4.13
N ARG A 270 -38.91 -14.71 3.15
CA ARG A 270 -37.63 -13.99 3.13
C ARG A 270 -37.69 -12.91 4.21
N GLY A 271 -36.89 -13.01 5.28
CA GLY A 271 -36.84 -11.95 6.28
C GLY A 271 -36.10 -12.27 7.58
N GLU A 272 -34.77 -12.41 7.52
CA GLU A 272 -33.98 -11.63 8.47
C GLU A 272 -33.66 -10.28 7.79
N PRO A 273 -33.91 -9.12 8.41
CA PRO A 273 -33.78 -7.82 7.75
C PRO A 273 -32.34 -7.45 7.32
N ASN A 274 -31.34 -8.21 7.75
CA ASN A 274 -29.93 -7.82 7.67
C ASN A 274 -29.02 -8.84 6.95
N SER A 275 -29.53 -9.96 6.44
CA SER A 275 -28.71 -10.95 5.71
C SER A 275 -29.01 -10.90 4.21
N SER A 276 -27.97 -10.64 3.42
CA SER A 276 -28.03 -10.70 1.95
C SER A 276 -28.51 -12.10 1.51
N PRO A 277 -29.31 -12.21 0.44
CA PRO A 277 -29.72 -13.52 -0.09
C PRO A 277 -28.48 -14.34 -0.43
N VAL A 278 -28.29 -15.48 0.22
CA VAL A 278 -27.13 -16.36 -0.01
C VAL A 278 -27.40 -17.20 -1.25
N GLU A 279 -26.40 -17.30 -2.13
CA GLU A 279 -26.47 -18.06 -3.38
C GLU A 279 -25.98 -19.50 -3.17
N PRO A 280 -26.61 -20.52 -3.78
CA PRO A 280 -26.26 -21.93 -3.60
C PRO A 280 -25.00 -22.32 -4.39
N THR A 281 -23.85 -21.78 -4.00
CA THR A 281 -22.51 -22.03 -4.60
C THR A 281 -21.73 -23.16 -3.91
N ILE A 282 -20.72 -23.72 -4.55
CA ILE A 282 -19.87 -24.78 -4.01
C ILE A 282 -18.58 -24.13 -3.50
N ARG A 283 -18.22 -24.34 -2.24
CA ARG A 283 -16.98 -23.83 -1.63
C ARG A 283 -16.11 -24.95 -1.10
N ASN A 284 -14.88 -25.05 -1.58
CA ASN A 284 -13.89 -26.05 -1.18
C ASN A 284 -14.45 -27.48 -1.23
N GLY A 285 -15.28 -27.77 -2.24
CA GLY A 285 -15.98 -29.05 -2.40
C GLY A 285 -17.20 -29.27 -1.50
N ASN A 286 -17.54 -28.32 -0.64
CA ASN A 286 -18.72 -28.34 0.23
C ASN A 286 -19.81 -27.40 -0.31
N LEU A 287 -21.06 -27.62 0.11
CA LEU A 287 -22.19 -26.77 -0.29
C LEU A 287 -22.19 -25.49 0.57
N ASN A 288 -22.15 -24.33 -0.07
CA ASN A 288 -22.29 -23.04 0.57
C ASN A 288 -23.79 -22.79 0.77
N ASP A 289 -24.21 -22.49 2.00
CA ASP A 289 -25.62 -22.32 2.38
C ASP A 289 -26.45 -23.59 2.55
N ASP A 290 -25.96 -24.51 3.38
CA ASP A 290 -26.84 -25.53 3.89
C ASP A 290 -27.63 -25.06 5.13
N LYS A 291 -28.70 -24.29 4.88
CA LYS A 291 -29.60 -23.78 5.93
C LYS A 291 -30.17 -24.86 6.85
N CYS A 292 -30.25 -26.12 6.41
CA CYS A 292 -30.85 -27.20 7.19
C CYS A 292 -29.84 -28.21 7.75
N PHE A 293 -28.69 -28.41 7.13
CA PHE A 293 -27.60 -29.26 7.59
C PHE A 293 -26.66 -28.53 8.56
N ARG A 294 -26.41 -27.22 8.40
CA ARG A 294 -25.51 -26.45 9.29
C ARG A 294 -26.12 -26.23 10.69
N TYR A 295 -27.44 -26.34 10.83
CA TYR A 295 -28.20 -26.09 12.07
C TYR A 295 -28.49 -27.33 12.91
N THR A 296 -27.87 -28.46 12.60
CA THR A 296 -28.07 -29.75 13.29
C THR A 296 -27.72 -29.76 14.79
N TYR A 297 -27.19 -28.67 15.38
CA TYR A 297 -26.68 -28.69 16.76
C TYR A 297 -27.36 -27.78 17.81
N TYR A 298 -28.09 -26.71 17.47
CA TYR A 298 -28.60 -25.78 18.51
C TYR A 298 -29.99 -25.15 18.32
N THR A 299 -30.55 -25.04 17.11
CA THR A 299 -31.89 -24.43 16.90
C THR A 299 -32.64 -25.11 15.76
N ARG A 300 -33.78 -25.74 16.09
CA ARG A 300 -34.68 -26.34 15.10
C ARG A 300 -35.49 -25.24 14.41
N HIS A 301 -35.02 -24.73 13.27
CA HIS A 301 -35.85 -23.85 12.44
C HIS A 301 -37.04 -24.65 11.89
N GLU A 302 -38.26 -24.15 12.06
CA GLU A 302 -39.50 -24.82 11.61
C GLU A 302 -39.48 -25.16 10.12
N SER A 303 -38.89 -24.29 9.30
CA SER A 303 -38.73 -24.48 7.86
C SER A 303 -37.89 -25.71 7.49
N CYS A 304 -36.95 -26.13 8.35
CA CYS A 304 -36.06 -27.28 8.12
C CYS A 304 -36.58 -28.58 8.73
N ALA A 305 -37.74 -28.56 9.42
CA ALA A 305 -38.22 -29.72 10.18
C ALA A 305 -38.40 -30.97 9.32
N PHE A 306 -38.93 -30.81 8.10
CA PHE A 306 -39.13 -31.93 7.18
C PHE A 306 -37.80 -32.50 6.67
N HIS A 307 -36.87 -31.65 6.24
CA HIS A 307 -35.54 -32.05 5.79
C HIS A 307 -34.78 -32.81 6.89
N LEU A 308 -34.85 -32.33 8.14
CA LEU A 308 -34.26 -33.00 9.29
C LEU A 308 -34.90 -34.37 9.57
N ASN A 309 -36.23 -34.50 9.42
CA ASN A 309 -36.91 -35.79 9.59
C ASN A 309 -36.46 -36.81 8.53
N VAL A 310 -36.28 -36.37 7.28
CA VAL A 310 -35.74 -37.22 6.21
C VAL A 310 -34.30 -37.63 6.51
N THR A 311 -33.47 -36.68 6.95
CA THR A 311 -32.07 -36.94 7.31
C THR A 311 -31.95 -37.94 8.47
N GLU A 312 -32.73 -37.78 9.54
CA GLU A 312 -32.74 -38.73 10.67
C GLU A 312 -33.27 -40.11 10.27
N TYR A 313 -34.27 -40.16 9.39
CA TYR A 313 -34.78 -41.42 8.86
C TYR A 313 -33.70 -42.17 8.06
N VAL A 314 -33.03 -41.49 7.14
CA VAL A 314 -31.92 -42.05 6.35
C VAL A 314 -30.77 -42.50 7.26
N ARG A 315 -30.44 -41.72 8.30
CA ARG A 315 -29.40 -42.08 9.28
C ARG A 315 -29.72 -43.38 10.02
N LYS A 316 -31.01 -43.65 10.28
CA LYS A 316 -31.46 -44.84 11.01
C LYS A 316 -31.68 -46.06 10.13
N TYR A 317 -32.18 -45.87 8.90
CA TYR A 317 -32.67 -46.97 8.05
C TYR A 317 -31.89 -47.15 6.74
N GLY A 318 -30.97 -46.25 6.39
CA GLY A 318 -30.19 -46.29 5.15
C GLY A 318 -30.88 -45.63 3.95
N LEU A 319 -30.18 -45.63 2.81
CA LEU A 319 -30.67 -45.14 1.51
C LEU A 319 -31.21 -46.29 0.64
N ASN A 320 -31.85 -45.94 -0.49
CA ASN A 320 -32.26 -46.82 -1.58
C ASN A 320 -33.27 -47.93 -1.25
N GLY A 321 -33.87 -47.94 -0.05
CA GLY A 321 -34.90 -48.91 0.30
C GLY A 321 -34.39 -50.36 0.48
N GLU A 322 -33.09 -50.58 0.64
CA GLU A 322 -32.49 -51.94 0.65
C GLU A 322 -32.89 -52.79 1.86
N ASN A 323 -33.27 -52.15 2.97
CA ASN A 323 -33.60 -52.82 4.21
C ASN A 323 -35.08 -53.24 4.27
N ASN A 324 -35.32 -54.53 4.50
CA ASN A 324 -36.67 -55.09 4.61
C ASN A 324 -37.17 -55.13 6.06
N VAL A 325 -37.22 -53.96 6.71
CA VAL A 325 -37.65 -53.82 8.11
C VAL A 325 -38.80 -52.83 8.24
N THR A 326 -39.63 -53.01 9.26
CA THR A 326 -40.66 -52.02 9.61
C THR A 326 -39.98 -50.73 10.05
N SER A 327 -40.43 -49.61 9.49
CA SER A 327 -39.81 -48.30 9.70
C SER A 327 -40.83 -47.29 10.19
N LYS A 328 -40.34 -46.22 10.82
CA LYS A 328 -41.18 -45.13 11.32
C LYS A 328 -40.67 -43.80 10.79
N PHE A 329 -41.50 -43.11 10.01
CA PHE A 329 -41.22 -41.78 9.47
C PHE A 329 -42.13 -40.75 10.14
N GLY A 330 -41.55 -39.87 10.97
CA GLY A 330 -42.33 -39.01 11.86
C GLY A 330 -43.21 -39.85 12.80
N ASP A 331 -44.53 -39.68 12.72
CA ASP A 331 -45.50 -40.45 13.51
C ASP A 331 -46.13 -41.63 12.75
N LYS A 332 -45.79 -41.84 11.48
CA LYS A 332 -46.34 -42.93 10.65
C LYS A 332 -45.46 -44.17 10.69
N GLU A 333 -46.06 -45.32 10.98
CA GLU A 333 -45.43 -46.63 10.82
C GLU A 333 -45.63 -47.16 9.39
N LEU A 334 -44.54 -47.60 8.78
CA LEU A 334 -44.50 -48.05 7.39
C LEU A 334 -44.16 -49.55 7.35
N PRO A 335 -44.96 -50.37 6.63
CA PRO A 335 -44.65 -51.78 6.45
C PRO A 335 -43.35 -51.95 5.63
N PRO A 336 -42.60 -53.06 5.76
CA PRO A 336 -41.42 -53.31 4.94
C PRO A 336 -41.74 -53.30 3.43
N PRO A 337 -40.81 -52.88 2.54
CA PRO A 337 -39.44 -52.41 2.81
C PRO A 337 -39.37 -50.94 3.30
N VAL A 338 -38.22 -50.48 3.78
CA VAL A 338 -38.03 -49.06 4.16
C VAL A 338 -38.20 -48.12 2.96
N LEU A 339 -38.52 -46.84 3.18
CA LEU A 339 -38.64 -45.84 2.10
C LEU A 339 -37.43 -45.83 1.17
N ASN A 340 -37.70 -45.75 -0.13
CA ASN A 340 -36.70 -45.64 -1.18
C ASN A 340 -36.26 -44.18 -1.35
N ILE A 341 -35.29 -43.79 -0.53
CA ILE A 341 -34.73 -42.44 -0.51
C ILE A 341 -33.35 -42.46 -1.15
N TRP A 342 -33.17 -41.65 -2.18
CA TRP A 342 -31.89 -41.39 -2.83
C TRP A 342 -31.36 -40.00 -2.45
N SER A 343 -30.04 -39.83 -2.36
CA SER A 343 -29.41 -38.53 -2.13
C SER A 343 -28.25 -38.30 -3.10
N PRO A 344 -28.21 -37.17 -3.83
CA PRO A 344 -27.11 -36.84 -4.73
C PRO A 344 -25.90 -36.18 -4.06
N VAL A 345 -26.04 -35.73 -2.80
CA VAL A 345 -25.06 -34.87 -2.11
C VAL A 345 -24.53 -35.46 -0.80
N LEU A 346 -25.17 -36.52 -0.29
CA LEU A 346 -24.78 -37.16 0.98
C LEU A 346 -23.78 -38.30 0.73
N ASP A 347 -22.60 -38.22 1.34
CA ASP A 347 -21.68 -39.35 1.45
C ASP A 347 -22.06 -40.21 2.67
N THR A 348 -22.51 -41.44 2.41
CA THR A 348 -22.96 -42.38 3.45
C THR A 348 -21.84 -42.90 4.35
N SER A 349 -20.58 -42.81 3.93
CA SER A 349 -19.44 -43.29 4.72
C SER A 349 -19.04 -42.31 5.83
N THR A 350 -19.13 -41.01 5.54
CA THR A 350 -18.76 -39.94 6.46
C THR A 350 -19.98 -39.20 7.03
N MET A 351 -21.17 -39.45 6.48
CA MET A 351 -22.41 -38.70 6.75
C MET A 351 -22.20 -37.18 6.56
N THR A 352 -21.37 -36.80 5.59
CA THR A 352 -21.08 -35.40 5.24
C THR A 352 -21.69 -35.04 3.89
N VAL A 353 -22.04 -33.76 3.73
CA VAL A 353 -22.56 -33.21 2.46
C VAL A 353 -21.40 -32.67 1.65
N GLN A 354 -21.17 -33.22 0.48
CA GLN A 354 -20.08 -32.84 -0.41
C GLN A 354 -20.58 -32.75 -1.85
N LYS A 355 -19.80 -32.12 -2.72
CA LYS A 355 -20.04 -32.12 -4.17
C LYS A 355 -20.02 -33.57 -4.68
N GLY A 356 -21.20 -34.12 -4.97
CA GLY A 356 -21.37 -35.40 -5.63
C GLY A 356 -21.46 -35.27 -7.16
N PRO A 357 -21.13 -36.34 -7.92
CA PRO A 357 -21.21 -36.32 -9.39
C PRO A 357 -22.64 -36.19 -9.93
N SER A 358 -23.65 -36.45 -9.09
CA SER A 358 -25.08 -36.38 -9.44
C SER A 358 -25.80 -35.20 -8.80
N MET A 359 -25.05 -34.21 -8.30
CA MET A 359 -25.58 -33.01 -7.67
C MET A 359 -26.48 -32.23 -8.63
N GLN A 360 -27.62 -31.77 -8.11
CA GLN A 360 -28.62 -31.00 -8.85
C GLN A 360 -29.14 -29.85 -8.01
N TRP A 361 -29.59 -28.81 -8.69
CA TRP A 361 -30.27 -27.66 -8.11
C TRP A 361 -31.76 -27.73 -8.42
N LEU A 362 -32.58 -27.17 -7.55
CA LEU A 362 -34.04 -27.19 -7.61
C LEU A 362 -34.57 -25.76 -7.72
N TYR A 363 -35.52 -25.57 -8.63
CA TYR A 363 -36.34 -24.36 -8.70
C TYR A 363 -37.79 -24.73 -9.06
N GLU A 364 -38.76 -24.29 -8.25
CA GLU A 364 -40.22 -24.48 -8.43
C GLU A 364 -40.76 -25.93 -8.66
N LYS A 365 -39.89 -26.96 -8.69
CA LYS A 365 -40.07 -28.43 -8.92
C LYS A 365 -39.27 -28.99 -10.10
N THR A 366 -38.54 -28.16 -10.84
CA THR A 366 -37.64 -28.61 -11.91
C THR A 366 -36.21 -28.71 -11.38
N THR A 367 -35.52 -29.80 -11.73
CA THR A 367 -34.11 -29.98 -11.40
C THR A 367 -33.21 -29.49 -12.53
N TYR A 368 -32.05 -28.98 -12.14
CA TYR A 368 -31.03 -28.43 -13.03
C TYR A 368 -29.68 -29.06 -12.71
N THR A 369 -28.96 -29.49 -13.73
CA THR A 369 -27.59 -30.01 -13.56
C THR A 369 -26.58 -28.86 -13.52
N GLU A 370 -25.35 -29.16 -13.07
CA GLU A 370 -24.23 -28.20 -13.09
C GLU A 370 -24.02 -27.63 -14.51
N ALA A 371 -24.15 -28.47 -15.55
CA ALA A 371 -23.99 -28.07 -16.94
C ALA A 371 -25.08 -27.09 -17.39
N ASP A 372 -26.34 -27.34 -17.01
CA ASP A 372 -27.47 -26.46 -17.36
C ASP A 372 -27.26 -25.07 -16.76
N LEU A 373 -26.89 -25.01 -15.48
CA LEU A 373 -26.66 -23.76 -14.77
C LEU A 373 -25.46 -22.98 -15.31
N LEU A 374 -24.35 -23.64 -15.65
CA LEU A 374 -23.18 -22.97 -16.22
C LEU A 374 -23.45 -22.46 -17.65
N GLN A 375 -24.28 -23.16 -18.42
CA GLN A 375 -24.65 -22.76 -19.77
C GLN A 375 -25.62 -21.56 -19.77
N ASP A 376 -26.61 -21.57 -18.88
CA ASP A 376 -27.70 -20.59 -18.87
C ASP A 376 -27.55 -19.50 -17.79
N GLY A 377 -26.57 -19.64 -16.89
CA GLY A 377 -26.22 -18.70 -15.85
C GLY A 377 -25.40 -17.52 -16.37
N LYS A 378 -25.81 -16.30 -16.01
CA LYS A 378 -25.14 -15.05 -16.39
C LYS A 378 -25.25 -14.01 -15.29
N CYS A 379 -24.23 -13.16 -15.19
CA CYS A 379 -24.23 -12.00 -14.32
C CYS A 379 -24.91 -10.82 -15.02
N GLN A 380 -25.96 -10.28 -14.41
CA GLN A 380 -26.71 -9.15 -14.96
C GLN A 380 -26.53 -7.90 -14.10
N PRO A 381 -26.42 -6.70 -14.70
CA PRO A 381 -26.24 -5.46 -13.96
C PRO A 381 -27.53 -5.05 -13.23
N ASN A 382 -27.35 -4.61 -12.00
CA ASN A 382 -28.34 -3.96 -11.15
C ASN A 382 -28.28 -2.43 -11.33
N LEU A 383 -29.22 -1.70 -10.72
CA LEU A 383 -29.26 -0.24 -10.75
C LEU A 383 -28.18 0.44 -9.87
N ALA A 384 -27.54 -0.32 -9.00
CA ALA A 384 -26.48 0.16 -8.11
C ALA A 384 -25.10 0.00 -8.77
N TYR A 385 -24.16 0.83 -8.32
CA TYR A 385 -22.78 0.85 -8.75
C TYR A 385 -21.86 0.63 -7.55
N GLN A 386 -20.67 0.14 -7.84
CA GLN A 386 -19.59 -0.02 -6.88
C GLN A 386 -18.35 0.67 -7.43
N TRP A 387 -17.59 1.29 -6.53
CA TRP A 387 -16.29 1.86 -6.83
C TRP A 387 -15.21 0.97 -6.22
N GLY A 388 -14.04 0.93 -6.84
CA GLY A 388 -12.98 0.07 -6.35
C GLY A 388 -11.71 0.10 -7.17
N PHE A 389 -10.95 -0.98 -7.00
CA PHE A 389 -9.60 -1.14 -7.52
C PHE A 389 -9.48 -2.40 -8.37
N SER A 390 -8.63 -2.34 -9.39
CA SER A 390 -8.05 -3.52 -10.01
C SER A 390 -6.97 -4.07 -9.08
N PHE A 391 -7.13 -5.32 -8.65
CA PHE A 391 -6.17 -6.01 -7.78
C PHE A 391 -4.76 -6.01 -8.38
N ILE A 392 -4.62 -6.40 -9.65
CA ILE A 392 -3.31 -6.55 -10.31
C ILE A 392 -2.64 -5.19 -10.51
N GLN A 393 -3.38 -4.18 -10.96
CA GLN A 393 -2.79 -2.85 -11.15
C GLN A 393 -2.43 -2.19 -9.82
N SER A 394 -3.22 -2.42 -8.77
CA SER A 394 -2.89 -1.95 -7.41
C SER A 394 -1.61 -2.60 -6.91
N PHE A 395 -1.45 -3.91 -7.10
CA PHE A 395 -0.23 -4.64 -6.77
C PHE A 395 0.99 -4.08 -7.50
N ILE A 396 0.91 -3.88 -8.82
CA ILE A 396 1.99 -3.32 -9.63
C ILE A 396 2.31 -1.88 -9.20
N THR A 397 1.30 -1.05 -8.98
CA THR A 397 1.50 0.36 -8.59
C THR A 397 2.16 0.49 -7.23
N ILE A 398 1.77 -0.34 -6.26
CA ILE A 398 2.43 -0.41 -4.94
C ILE A 398 3.89 -0.82 -5.07
N LEU A 399 4.21 -1.82 -5.90
CA LEU A 399 5.59 -2.23 -6.17
C LEU A 399 6.41 -1.10 -6.79
N LEU A 400 5.87 -0.39 -7.79
CA LEU A 400 6.55 0.76 -8.41
C LEU A 400 6.78 1.90 -7.42
N LEU A 401 5.80 2.18 -6.55
CA LEU A 401 5.92 3.18 -5.48
C LEU A 401 6.98 2.78 -4.43
N LEU A 402 7.10 1.49 -4.11
CA LEU A 402 8.16 0.98 -3.21
C LEU A 402 9.54 1.14 -3.84
N ILE A 403 9.71 0.73 -5.10
CA ILE A 403 10.98 0.89 -5.83
C ILE A 403 11.37 2.36 -5.90
N TRP A 404 10.41 3.24 -6.25
CA TRP A 404 10.62 4.69 -6.26
C TRP A 404 11.02 5.22 -4.88
N SER A 405 10.29 4.86 -3.83
CA SER A 405 10.55 5.34 -2.47
C SER A 405 11.93 4.93 -1.97
N ILE A 406 12.31 3.66 -2.16
CA ILE A 406 13.62 3.12 -1.77
C ILE A 406 14.73 3.81 -2.57
N GLY A 407 14.59 3.94 -3.88
CA GLY A 407 15.62 4.54 -4.73
C GLY A 407 15.81 6.03 -4.46
N ILE A 408 14.72 6.79 -4.28
CA ILE A 408 14.76 8.20 -3.87
C ILE A 408 15.44 8.33 -2.52
N TYR A 409 15.12 7.47 -1.56
CA TYR A 409 15.73 7.48 -0.24
C TYR A 409 17.24 7.24 -0.30
N ILE A 410 17.69 6.22 -1.04
CA ILE A 410 19.11 5.90 -1.22
C ILE A 410 19.85 7.08 -1.87
N MET A 411 19.27 7.67 -2.93
CA MET A 411 19.87 8.82 -3.60
C MET A 411 19.96 10.04 -2.68
N TRP A 412 18.86 10.38 -1.99
CA TRP A 412 18.81 11.49 -1.03
C TRP A 412 19.86 11.31 0.06
N LEU A 413 19.94 10.11 0.63
CA LEU A 413 20.86 9.81 1.71
C LEU A 413 22.32 9.97 1.27
N ARG A 414 22.65 9.47 0.06
CA ARG A 414 23.98 9.61 -0.52
C ARG A 414 24.32 11.07 -0.79
N SER A 415 23.45 11.81 -1.49
CA SER A 415 23.71 13.21 -1.84
C SER A 415 23.78 14.10 -0.60
N HIS A 416 22.87 13.92 0.35
CA HIS A 416 22.83 14.73 1.57
C HIS A 416 24.06 14.50 2.46
N SER A 417 24.52 13.25 2.56
CA SER A 417 25.73 12.91 3.32
C SER A 417 26.98 13.54 2.70
N VAL A 418 27.10 13.51 1.37
CA VAL A 418 28.22 14.12 0.65
C VAL A 418 28.22 15.64 0.80
N MET A 419 27.06 16.30 0.61
CA MET A 419 26.91 17.75 0.81
C MET A 419 27.33 18.18 2.22
N LYS A 420 26.87 17.44 3.24
CA LYS A 420 27.19 17.73 4.64
C LYS A 420 28.69 17.59 4.96
N ARG A 421 29.35 16.55 4.42
CA ARG A 421 30.81 16.36 4.60
C ARG A 421 31.62 17.47 3.93
N ARG A 422 31.15 17.97 2.79
CA ARG A 422 31.84 19.00 2.00
C ARG A 422 31.49 20.44 2.41
N GLY A 423 30.69 20.62 3.48
CA GLY A 423 30.32 21.93 3.99
C GLY A 423 29.43 22.75 3.07
N ARG A 424 28.84 22.13 2.03
CA ARG A 424 27.97 22.82 1.07
C ARG A 424 26.52 22.69 1.54
N THR A 425 25.87 23.81 1.82
CA THR A 425 24.46 23.84 2.22
C THR A 425 23.51 24.12 1.06
N ASP A 426 24.00 24.79 0.01
CA ASP A 426 23.14 25.41 -0.99
C ASP A 426 23.37 24.83 -2.39
N ILE A 427 22.27 24.47 -3.04
CA ILE A 427 22.19 24.12 -4.45
C ILE A 427 22.29 25.41 -5.27
N ALA A 428 22.89 25.37 -6.47
CA ALA A 428 22.87 26.52 -7.38
C ALA A 428 21.42 26.83 -7.77
N GLY A 429 20.85 27.91 -7.21
CA GLY A 429 19.56 28.46 -7.66
C GLY A 429 19.66 29.04 -9.07
N GLU A 430 18.53 29.36 -9.70
CA GLU A 430 18.44 29.77 -11.11
C GLU A 430 19.48 30.82 -11.52
N HIS A 431 19.57 31.94 -10.79
CA HIS A 431 20.52 33.02 -11.11
C HIS A 431 21.98 32.59 -10.93
N LYS A 432 22.28 31.83 -9.87
CA LYS A 432 23.62 31.31 -9.62
C LYS A 432 24.01 30.32 -10.73
N ALA A 433 23.07 29.51 -11.18
CA ALA A 433 23.29 28.55 -12.25
C ALA A 433 23.56 29.22 -13.60
N VAL A 434 22.89 30.33 -13.91
CA VAL A 434 23.17 31.10 -15.14
C VAL A 434 24.61 31.60 -15.12
N LEU A 435 25.05 32.19 -14.01
CA LEU A 435 26.38 32.74 -13.87
C LEU A 435 27.47 31.66 -13.93
N GLU A 436 27.26 30.54 -13.23
CA GLU A 436 28.19 29.39 -13.26
C GLU A 436 28.29 28.77 -14.66
N LEU A 437 27.17 28.65 -15.38
CA LEU A 437 27.17 28.14 -16.75
C LEU A 437 27.88 29.10 -17.71
N ALA A 438 27.60 30.41 -17.62
CA ALA A 438 28.23 31.42 -18.46
C ALA A 438 29.75 31.44 -18.24
N GLN A 439 30.19 31.36 -16.98
CA GLN A 439 31.61 31.31 -16.63
C GLN A 439 32.29 30.05 -17.18
N ALA A 440 31.67 28.87 -17.05
CA ALA A 440 32.21 27.63 -17.59
C ALA A 440 32.31 27.64 -19.13
N MET A 441 31.29 28.19 -19.81
CA MET A 441 31.31 28.38 -21.26
C MET A 441 32.42 29.34 -21.70
N GLN A 442 32.62 30.45 -20.98
CA GLN A 442 33.66 31.43 -21.28
C GLN A 442 35.06 30.85 -21.08
N GLN A 443 35.29 30.08 -20.01
CA GLN A 443 36.57 29.42 -19.74
C GLN A 443 36.92 28.37 -20.81
N GLN A 444 35.95 27.54 -21.21
CA GLN A 444 36.18 26.56 -22.28
C GLN A 444 36.38 27.22 -23.65
N HIS A 445 35.71 28.33 -23.90
CA HIS A 445 35.92 29.12 -25.12
C HIS A 445 37.31 29.77 -25.16
N ALA A 446 37.77 30.34 -24.03
CA ALA A 446 39.11 30.92 -23.92
C ALA A 446 40.22 29.86 -24.01
N GLY A 447 39.98 28.66 -23.48
CA GLY A 447 40.93 27.54 -23.56
C GLY A 447 41.15 27.01 -24.98
N LEU A 448 40.17 27.13 -25.89
CA LEU A 448 40.35 26.82 -27.32
C LEU A 448 41.00 27.96 -28.11
N ALA A 449 41.05 29.17 -27.55
CA ALA A 449 41.60 30.36 -28.20
C ALA A 449 43.08 30.63 -27.85
N SER A 450 43.77 29.71 -27.17
CA SER A 450 45.22 29.84 -26.94
C SER A 450 45.96 29.86 -28.28
N PRO A 451 46.88 30.82 -28.51
CA PRO A 451 47.58 30.93 -29.77
C PRO A 451 48.46 29.70 -29.97
N ILE A 452 48.32 29.07 -31.14
CA ILE A 452 49.31 28.13 -31.68
C ILE A 452 50.65 28.88 -31.63
N LYS A 453 51.57 28.45 -30.76
CA LYS A 453 52.98 28.82 -30.91
C LYS A 453 53.49 28.01 -32.10
N GLU A 454 53.46 28.62 -33.28
CA GLU A 454 54.28 28.17 -34.40
C GLU A 454 55.74 28.25 -33.94
N GLN A 455 56.37 27.08 -33.78
CA GLN A 455 57.82 26.96 -33.74
C GLN A 455 58.28 26.99 -35.19
N ASP A 456 58.57 28.18 -35.71
CA ASP A 456 59.47 28.32 -36.85
C ASP A 456 60.70 29.09 -36.36
N GLU A 457 61.81 28.35 -36.24
CA GLU A 457 63.16 28.92 -36.26
C GLU A 457 63.42 29.40 -37.69
N GLN A 458 63.43 30.72 -37.91
CA GLN A 458 64.22 31.32 -38.97
C GLN A 458 64.51 32.79 -38.71
N GLU A 459 65.72 33.16 -39.11
CA GLU A 459 66.52 34.34 -38.74
C GLU A 459 65.91 35.69 -39.16
N GLU A 460 66.13 36.68 -38.27
CA GLU A 460 66.56 38.06 -38.55
C GLU A 460 66.15 38.73 -39.88
N LYS A 461 65.28 39.76 -39.82
CA LYS A 461 65.63 41.20 -39.98
C LYS A 461 64.42 42.12 -40.20
N ASP A 462 64.57 43.32 -39.63
CA ASP A 462 64.00 44.62 -39.99
C ASP A 462 62.49 44.89 -39.81
N GLY A 463 62.19 45.55 -38.69
CA GLY A 463 61.47 46.83 -38.63
C GLY A 463 60.03 46.92 -39.17
N ALA A 464 59.04 46.89 -38.27
CA ALA A 464 57.92 47.84 -38.24
C ALA A 464 56.93 47.49 -37.10
N SER A 465 56.46 48.51 -36.40
CA SER A 465 55.34 48.42 -35.45
C SER A 465 54.14 47.72 -36.09
N THR A 466 53.69 46.62 -35.50
CA THR A 466 52.32 46.15 -35.69
C THR A 466 51.71 45.83 -34.33
N THR A 467 50.79 46.70 -33.92
CA THR A 467 49.92 46.49 -32.77
C THR A 467 49.08 45.25 -33.03
N THR A 468 49.34 44.15 -32.32
CA THR A 468 48.52 42.94 -32.38
C THR A 468 47.18 43.21 -31.68
N THR A 469 46.25 43.87 -32.37
CA THR A 469 44.84 43.86 -32.00
C THR A 469 44.32 42.44 -32.18
N ALA A 470 44.13 41.73 -31.06
CA ALA A 470 43.40 40.48 -31.04
C ALA A 470 42.01 40.72 -31.66
N VAL A 471 41.81 40.17 -32.86
CA VAL A 471 40.53 40.23 -33.57
C VAL A 471 39.51 39.44 -32.77
N ALA A 472 38.65 40.15 -32.03
CA ALA A 472 37.49 39.56 -31.40
C ALA A 472 36.49 39.15 -32.50
N ILE A 473 36.52 37.88 -32.90
CA ILE A 473 35.54 37.32 -33.83
C ILE A 473 34.14 37.53 -33.22
N PRO A 474 33.18 38.12 -33.94
CA PRO A 474 31.83 38.30 -33.44
C PRO A 474 31.19 36.93 -33.19
N VAL A 475 30.91 36.65 -31.92
CA VAL A 475 30.35 35.38 -31.48
C VAL A 475 28.88 35.32 -31.90
N THR A 476 28.61 34.68 -33.04
CA THR A 476 27.23 34.42 -33.51
C THR A 476 26.69 33.12 -32.91
N GLU A 477 25.37 33.06 -32.66
CA GLU A 477 24.70 31.89 -32.05
C GLU A 477 24.93 30.60 -32.85
N ALA A 478 24.96 30.68 -34.18
CA ALA A 478 25.23 29.53 -35.04
C ALA A 478 26.66 28.99 -34.85
N SER A 479 27.65 29.89 -34.71
CA SER A 479 29.05 29.53 -34.43
C SER A 479 29.20 28.92 -33.03
N LEU A 480 28.59 29.54 -32.01
CA LEU A 480 28.52 29.02 -30.64
C LEU A 480 27.93 27.61 -30.59
N ARG A 481 26.78 27.40 -31.24
CA ARG A 481 26.11 26.09 -31.28
C ARG A 481 26.94 25.04 -31.99
N HIS A 482 27.59 25.40 -33.11
CA HIS A 482 28.49 24.49 -33.82
C HIS A 482 29.65 24.05 -32.93
N ARG A 483 30.35 25.00 -32.29
CA ARG A 483 31.50 24.72 -31.42
C ARG A 483 31.11 23.89 -30.20
N VAL A 484 30.03 24.25 -29.52
CA VAL A 484 29.54 23.47 -28.36
C VAL A 484 29.18 22.04 -28.75
N THR A 485 28.58 21.82 -29.93
CA THR A 485 28.11 20.48 -30.32
C THR A 485 29.16 19.61 -31.02
N LYS A 486 30.00 20.19 -31.87
CA LYS A 486 31.02 19.47 -32.66
C LYS A 486 32.39 19.44 -32.00
N GLU A 487 32.88 20.58 -31.53
CA GLU A 487 34.25 20.71 -30.98
C GLU A 487 34.29 20.28 -29.52
N LEU A 488 33.34 20.77 -28.70
CA LEU A 488 33.28 20.47 -27.26
C LEU A 488 32.44 19.23 -26.92
N ARG A 489 31.88 18.51 -27.91
CA ARG A 489 30.99 17.34 -27.74
C ARG A 489 29.84 17.56 -26.72
N GLY A 490 29.38 18.79 -26.54
CA GLY A 490 28.35 19.20 -25.59
C GLY A 490 28.82 20.15 -24.48
N GLY A 491 30.13 20.40 -24.37
CA GLY A 491 30.74 21.20 -23.30
C GLY A 491 30.62 20.53 -21.93
N SER A 492 31.32 21.03 -20.93
CA SER A 492 31.29 20.41 -19.61
C SER A 492 31.45 21.40 -18.45
N ILE A 493 30.72 21.18 -17.37
CA ILE A 493 30.78 21.94 -16.14
C ILE A 493 31.06 20.99 -14.97
N ALA A 494 32.02 21.36 -14.13
CA ALA A 494 32.33 20.66 -12.89
C ALA A 494 32.44 21.68 -11.76
N TYR A 495 32.11 21.24 -10.55
CA TYR A 495 32.40 22.02 -9.36
C TYR A 495 33.78 21.65 -8.84
N THR A 496 34.54 22.66 -8.44
CA THR A 496 35.76 22.45 -7.67
C THR A 496 35.36 21.89 -6.30
N ALA A 497 35.71 20.64 -6.04
CA ALA A 497 35.49 20.04 -4.74
C ALA A 497 36.37 20.80 -3.72
N PRO A 498 35.81 21.36 -2.63
CA PRO A 498 36.64 21.89 -1.56
C PRO A 498 37.49 20.75 -0.99
N LEU A 499 38.81 20.97 -0.90
CA LEU A 499 39.71 20.03 -0.23
C LEU A 499 39.21 19.84 1.21
N LEU A 500 38.92 18.60 1.59
CA LEU A 500 38.63 18.26 2.98
C LEU A 500 39.84 18.71 3.82
N ALA A 501 39.59 19.29 5.00
CA ALA A 501 40.63 19.90 5.86
C ALA A 501 41.81 18.97 6.20
N ASN A 502 41.69 17.67 5.92
CA ASN A 502 42.67 16.63 6.29
C ASN A 502 43.31 15.94 5.08
N GLY A 503 43.00 16.31 3.83
CA GLY A 503 43.57 15.65 2.63
C GLY A 503 43.20 14.17 2.44
N GLU A 504 42.39 13.59 3.33
CA GLU A 504 41.94 12.20 3.23
C GLU A 504 40.84 12.03 2.17
N ILE A 505 40.96 10.97 1.38
CA ILE A 505 39.89 10.44 0.53
C ILE A 505 38.71 10.17 1.44
N ALA A 506 37.57 10.82 1.17
CA ALA A 506 36.37 10.69 1.98
C ALA A 506 36.03 9.21 2.19
N ASP A 507 36.20 8.73 3.41
CA ASP A 507 36.01 7.34 3.82
C ASP A 507 34.71 6.78 3.22
N ASP A 508 34.82 5.63 2.54
CA ASP A 508 33.84 5.12 1.58
C ASP A 508 32.51 4.90 2.30
N TRP A 509 31.58 5.84 2.14
CA TRP A 509 30.33 5.81 2.87
C TRP A 509 29.47 4.68 2.32
N THR A 510 29.15 3.71 3.16
CA THR A 510 28.23 2.63 2.84
C THR A 510 26.89 2.86 3.53
N LEU A 511 25.78 2.46 2.88
CA LEU A 511 24.43 2.46 3.46
C LEU A 511 24.42 1.78 4.84
N TRP A 512 25.26 0.75 5.00
CA TRP A 512 25.48 0.03 6.24
C TRP A 512 26.06 0.88 7.38
N ALA A 513 26.98 1.80 7.09
CA ALA A 513 27.55 2.71 8.09
C ALA A 513 26.50 3.69 8.64
N TRP A 514 25.60 4.19 7.78
CA TRP A 514 24.49 5.05 8.22
C TRP A 514 23.44 4.29 9.01
N VAL A 515 23.06 3.08 8.56
CA VAL A 515 22.15 2.21 9.30
C VAL A 515 22.71 1.91 10.69
N LYS A 516 24.01 1.58 10.80
CA LYS A 516 24.70 1.43 12.10
C LYS A 516 24.59 2.67 12.98
N ALA A 517 24.77 3.86 12.41
CA ALA A 517 24.69 5.13 13.14
C ALA A 517 23.27 5.46 13.63
N HIS A 518 22.24 5.02 12.90
CA HIS A 518 20.83 5.32 13.19
C HIS A 518 20.03 4.10 13.66
N LYS A 519 20.69 2.96 13.95
CA LYS A 519 20.06 1.66 14.23
C LYS A 519 19.02 1.72 15.34
N TRP A 520 19.24 2.53 16.38
CA TRP A 520 18.30 2.68 17.49
C TRP A 520 17.08 3.54 17.14
N SER A 521 17.21 4.51 16.23
CA SER A 521 16.08 5.28 15.70
C SER A 521 15.24 4.42 14.76
N ILE A 522 15.88 3.60 13.93
CA ILE A 522 15.22 2.70 12.97
C ILE A 522 14.53 1.54 13.72
N ALA A 523 15.24 0.88 14.64
CA ALA A 523 14.71 -0.19 15.48
C ALA A 523 13.62 0.30 16.44
N GLY A 524 13.57 1.60 16.76
CA GLY A 524 12.45 2.20 17.49
C GLY A 524 11.26 2.50 16.59
N MET A 525 11.47 3.19 15.46
CA MET A 525 10.36 3.68 14.62
C MET A 525 9.68 2.59 13.78
N VAL A 526 10.42 1.62 13.25
CA VAL A 526 9.86 0.59 12.37
C VAL A 526 8.88 -0.32 13.12
N PRO A 527 9.24 -0.94 14.26
CA PRO A 527 8.28 -1.72 15.05
C PRO A 527 7.14 -0.86 15.57
N SER A 528 7.42 0.40 15.92
CA SER A 528 6.40 1.32 16.41
C SER A 528 5.37 1.72 15.37
N CYS A 529 5.72 1.72 14.08
CA CYS A 529 4.76 1.92 13.00
C CYS A 529 4.16 0.59 12.51
N PHE A 530 4.84 -0.54 12.68
CA PHE A 530 4.39 -1.85 12.19
C PHE A 530 3.42 -2.56 13.15
N LEU A 531 3.68 -2.52 14.47
CA LEU A 531 2.83 -3.12 15.50
C LEU A 531 1.38 -2.57 15.49
N PRO A 532 1.15 -1.26 15.33
CA PRO A 532 -0.19 -0.68 15.19
C PRO A 532 -0.97 -1.26 14.00
N PHE A 533 -0.31 -1.38 12.85
CA PHE A 533 -0.91 -1.92 11.62
C PHE A 533 -1.20 -3.42 11.73
N LEU A 534 -0.29 -4.20 12.34
CA LEU A 534 -0.52 -5.63 12.57
C LEU A 534 -1.66 -5.87 13.56
N SER A 535 -1.73 -5.05 14.60
CA SER A 535 -2.79 -5.16 15.61
C SER A 535 -4.19 -4.86 15.04
N GLY A 536 -4.29 -3.99 14.03
CA GLY A 536 -5.55 -3.73 13.32
C GLY A 536 -6.08 -4.90 12.50
N LEU A 537 -5.22 -5.87 12.12
CA LEU A 537 -5.64 -7.10 11.43
C LEU A 537 -6.20 -8.17 12.38
N PHE A 538 -5.79 -8.16 13.65
CA PHE A 538 -6.03 -9.28 14.58
C PHE A 538 -6.78 -8.91 15.85
N LEU A 539 -6.93 -7.62 16.19
CA LEU A 539 -7.59 -7.19 17.42
C LEU A 539 -8.94 -6.52 17.14
N SER A 540 -9.95 -6.90 17.92
CA SER A 540 -11.26 -6.24 17.97
C SER A 540 -11.12 -4.72 18.16
N GLN A 541 -12.05 -3.93 17.62
CA GLN A 541 -12.08 -2.45 17.66
C GLN A 541 -11.87 -1.84 19.06
N SER A 542 -12.11 -2.60 20.13
CA SER A 542 -12.00 -2.18 21.54
C SER A 542 -10.57 -1.93 22.06
N ILE A 543 -9.51 -2.29 21.31
CA ILE A 543 -8.10 -2.20 21.77
C ILE A 543 -7.30 -1.15 20.96
N ALA A 544 -7.96 -0.14 20.39
CA ALA A 544 -7.30 0.92 19.61
C ALA A 544 -6.30 1.78 20.43
N VAL A 545 -6.35 1.74 21.76
CA VAL A 545 -5.44 2.50 22.66
C VAL A 545 -3.98 2.05 22.55
N PHE A 546 -3.75 0.75 22.37
CA PHE A 546 -2.38 0.21 22.33
C PHE A 546 -1.69 0.40 20.98
N VAL A 547 -2.46 0.81 19.97
CA VAL A 547 -2.02 1.10 18.60
C VAL A 547 -1.19 2.40 18.56
N ALA A 548 -1.51 3.41 19.38
CA ALA A 548 -0.79 4.69 19.37
C ALA A 548 0.48 4.69 20.24
N LEU A 549 0.50 3.88 21.31
CA LEU A 549 1.57 3.87 22.32
C LEU A 549 3.00 3.69 21.78
N PRO A 550 3.26 2.77 20.83
CA PRO A 550 4.60 2.62 20.26
C PRO A 550 5.05 3.88 19.51
N ILE A 551 4.14 4.49 18.72
CA ILE A 551 4.42 5.71 17.96
C ILE A 551 4.73 6.88 18.90
N GLU A 552 3.95 7.02 19.97
CA GLU A 552 4.16 8.04 21.00
C GLU A 552 5.50 7.87 21.72
N LEU A 553 5.88 6.63 22.05
CA LEU A 553 7.16 6.32 22.67
C LEU A 553 8.33 6.66 21.74
N ALA A 554 8.24 6.28 20.46
CA ALA A 554 9.25 6.60 19.46
C ALA A 554 9.39 8.13 19.26
N ALA A 555 8.27 8.85 19.18
CA ALA A 555 8.24 10.30 19.06
C ALA A 555 8.87 10.98 20.30
N ALA A 556 8.54 10.51 21.50
CA ALA A 556 9.12 11.03 22.73
C ALA A 556 10.64 10.82 22.79
N LEU A 557 11.13 9.65 22.39
CA LEU A 557 12.56 9.33 22.34
C LEU A 557 13.32 10.15 21.28
N TYR A 558 12.70 10.43 20.14
CA TYR A 558 13.31 11.19 19.05
C TYR A 558 13.35 12.70 19.34
N ILE A 559 12.24 13.26 19.85
CA ILE A 559 12.13 14.69 20.14
C ILE A 559 12.91 15.04 21.41
N GLY A 560 12.76 14.26 22.48
CA GLY A 560 13.31 14.60 23.78
C GLY A 560 14.83 14.41 23.89
N SER A 561 15.55 15.50 24.18
CA SER A 561 17.00 15.47 24.40
C SER A 561 17.38 14.93 25.78
N THR A 562 16.50 15.08 26.79
CA THR A 562 16.73 14.66 28.18
C THR A 562 15.67 13.67 28.67
N ARG A 563 15.96 12.91 29.74
CA ARG A 563 14.97 11.99 30.35
C ARG A 563 13.71 12.74 30.80
N ALA A 564 13.85 13.93 31.40
CA ALA A 564 12.71 14.73 31.86
C ALA A 564 11.84 15.24 30.70
N SER A 565 12.44 15.72 29.60
CA SER A 565 11.68 16.15 28.42
C SER A 565 10.97 14.97 27.74
N ARG A 566 11.61 13.79 27.66
CA ARG A 566 11.00 12.57 27.09
C ARG A 566 9.75 12.15 27.84
N VAL A 567 9.79 12.14 29.17
CA VAL A 567 8.64 11.79 30.02
C VAL A 567 7.50 12.77 29.84
N VAL A 568 7.77 14.07 29.80
CA VAL A 568 6.73 15.10 29.59
C VAL A 568 6.11 14.97 28.19
N ILE A 569 6.92 14.76 27.15
CA ILE A 569 6.42 14.59 25.77
C ILE A 569 5.57 13.33 25.65
N PHE A 570 6.02 12.20 26.22
CA PHE A 570 5.26 10.96 26.24
C PHE A 570 3.93 11.10 26.99
N PHE A 571 3.96 11.72 28.18
CA PHE A 571 2.76 11.93 28.99
C PHE A 571 1.68 12.73 28.26
N TRP A 572 2.05 13.86 27.65
CA TRP A 572 1.09 14.66 26.87
C TRP A 572 0.69 14.00 25.56
N GLY A 573 1.59 13.28 24.91
CA GLY A 573 1.27 12.45 23.74
C GLY A 573 0.19 11.43 24.07
N PHE A 574 0.37 10.66 25.15
CA PHE A 574 -0.57 9.66 25.60
C PHE A 574 -1.94 10.23 25.96
N ILE A 575 -1.99 11.36 26.67
CA ILE A 575 -3.27 12.00 27.00
C ILE A 575 -4.00 12.43 25.72
N LEU A 576 -3.31 13.13 24.81
CA LEU A 576 -3.95 13.74 23.64
C LEU A 576 -4.29 12.72 22.55
N CYS A 577 -3.43 11.73 22.32
CA CYS A 577 -3.55 10.79 21.20
C CYS A 577 -4.18 9.46 21.61
N SER A 578 -4.15 9.09 22.90
CA SER A 578 -4.73 7.83 23.37
C SER A 578 -5.97 8.04 24.24
N ILE A 579 -5.94 8.93 25.24
CA ILE A 579 -7.06 9.09 26.20
C ILE A 579 -8.21 9.91 25.62
N VAL A 580 -7.94 11.09 25.06
CA VAL A 580 -8.98 12.00 24.55
C VAL A 580 -9.82 11.35 23.44
N PRO A 581 -9.24 10.69 22.42
CA PRO A 581 -10.03 10.05 21.36
C PRO A 581 -10.93 8.94 21.89
N GLN A 582 -10.53 8.21 22.94
CA GLN A 582 -11.36 7.18 23.55
C GLN A 582 -12.56 7.76 24.29
N ILE A 583 -12.38 8.87 24.99
CA ILE A 583 -13.50 9.57 25.65
C ILE A 583 -14.49 10.07 24.60
N ILE A 584 -14.00 10.56 23.45
CA ILE A 584 -14.86 10.98 22.34
C ILE A 584 -15.60 9.78 21.74
N LEU A 585 -14.87 8.70 21.42
CA LEU A 585 -15.45 7.49 20.82
C LEU A 585 -16.48 6.83 21.73
N SER A 586 -16.21 6.72 23.03
CA SER A 586 -17.15 6.15 24.00
C SER A 586 -18.39 7.01 24.19
N ALA A 587 -18.25 8.34 24.14
CA ALA A 587 -19.37 9.27 24.21
C ALA A 587 -20.24 9.27 22.93
N THR A 588 -19.68 8.88 21.78
CA THR A 588 -20.46 8.73 20.52
C THR A 588 -21.13 7.37 20.36
N SER A 589 -20.73 6.37 21.15
CA SER A 589 -21.31 5.02 21.12
C SER A 589 -22.48 4.81 22.10
N THR A 590 -22.82 5.83 22.89
CA THR A 590 -24.02 5.93 23.73
C THR A 590 -25.04 6.84 23.07
#